data_AF-A0A2T4T416-F1
#
_entry.id   AF-A0A2T4T416-F1
#
_cell.length_a   1.000
_cell.length_b   1.000
_cell.length_c   1.000
_cell.angle_alpha   90.00
_cell.angle_beta   90.00
_cell.angle_gamma   90.00
#
_symmetry.space_group_name_H-M   'P 1'
#
loop_
_entity.id
_entity.type
_entity.pdbx_description
1 polymer ?
#
loop_
_entity_poly.entity_id
_entity_poly.type
_entity_poly.pdbx_seq_one_letter_code
_entity_poly.pdbx_strand_id
1 'polypeptide(L)'
;MELNEFVKATIMQIVEGVDEANTALSKKTAFVASANIQTDKGFKNTVDKEGRQHYVTDVDFDVAINIQNSNSKEGGGGIEILSVLNVGKKGSSENTNSSTSRIKFSLPLALPTEPDEKLYTRRQLCPPKRPEI
;
A
#
# COMPACT_ATOMS: atom_id res chain seq x y z
N MET A 1 22.20 8.54 -11.38
CA MET A 1 21.89 7.10 -11.40
C MET A 1 21.55 6.69 -12.82
N GLU A 2 21.85 5.45 -13.20
CA GLU A 2 21.40 4.86 -14.47
C GLU A 2 19.94 4.37 -14.37
N LEU A 3 19.26 4.15 -15.51
CA LEU A 3 17.85 3.74 -15.53
C LEU A 3 17.60 2.41 -14.80
N ASN A 4 18.49 1.44 -14.94
CA ASN A 4 18.38 0.14 -14.27
C ASN A 4 18.49 0.26 -12.74
N GLU A 5 19.38 1.12 -12.25
CA GLU A 5 19.52 1.42 -10.83
C GLU A 5 18.26 2.09 -10.28
N PHE A 6 17.66 3.01 -11.05
CA PHE A 6 16.41 3.68 -10.67
C PHE A 6 15.25 2.70 -10.55
N VAL A 7 15.07 1.84 -11.55
CA VAL A 7 14.00 0.84 -11.54
C VAL A 7 14.18 -0.11 -10.35
N LYS A 8 15.40 -0.59 -10.09
CA LYS A 8 15.70 -1.44 -8.94
C LYS A 8 15.39 -0.75 -7.61
N ALA A 9 15.90 0.46 -7.40
CA ALA A 9 15.70 1.22 -6.16
C ALA A 9 14.21 1.49 -5.91
N THR A 10 13.46 1.85 -6.95
CA THR A 10 12.01 2.06 -6.86
C THR A 10 11.28 0.79 -6.42
N ILE A 11 11.54 -0.35 -7.08
CA ILE A 11 10.85 -1.60 -6.75
C ILE A 11 11.15 -2.00 -5.30
N MET A 12 12.39 -1.86 -4.85
CA MET A 12 12.78 -2.14 -3.47
C MET A 12 12.01 -1.26 -2.48
N GLN A 13 11.94 0.05 -2.72
CA GLN A 13 11.21 0.98 -1.86
C GLN A 13 9.71 0.69 -1.79
N ILE A 14 9.09 0.31 -2.92
CA ILE A 14 7.67 -0.07 -2.93
C ILE A 14 7.46 -1.33 -2.08
N VAL A 15 8.31 -2.35 -2.24
CA VAL A 15 8.19 -3.61 -1.49
C VAL A 15 8.44 -3.40 0.01
N GLU A 16 9.46 -2.64 0.37
CA GLU A 16 9.78 -2.30 1.76
C GLU A 16 8.64 -1.50 2.41
N GLY A 17 8.12 -0.49 1.71
CA GLY A 17 6.96 0.27 2.19
C GLY A 17 5.71 -0.58 2.38
N VAL A 18 5.48 -1.59 1.52
CA VAL A 18 4.38 -2.56 1.70
C VAL A 18 4.61 -3.44 2.94
N ASP A 19 5.83 -3.91 3.18
CA ASP A 19 6.16 -4.75 4.33
C ASP A 19 6.04 -3.98 5.66
N GLU A 20 6.55 -2.74 5.70
CA GLU A 20 6.40 -1.84 6.84
C GLU A 20 4.93 -1.51 7.12
N ALA A 21 4.15 -1.21 6.06
CA ALA A 21 2.73 -0.95 6.19
C ALA A 21 1.99 -2.17 6.77
N ASN A 22 2.26 -3.37 6.26
CA ASN A 22 1.67 -4.60 6.78
C ASN A 22 2.07 -4.88 8.24
N THR A 23 3.32 -4.59 8.61
CA THR A 23 3.80 -4.69 9.99
C THR A 23 3.04 -3.73 10.92
N ALA A 24 2.86 -2.47 10.50
CA ALA A 24 2.10 -1.46 11.23
C ALA A 24 0.60 -1.81 11.34
N LEU A 25 0.06 -2.51 10.34
CA LEU A 25 -1.32 -2.99 10.30
C LEU A 25 -1.56 -4.28 11.07
N SER A 26 -0.55 -4.89 11.70
CA SER A 26 -0.68 -6.18 12.43
C SER A 26 -1.78 -6.25 13.49
N LYS A 27 -2.20 -5.10 14.06
CA LYS A 27 -3.32 -5.00 15.03
C LYS A 27 -4.69 -4.77 14.38
N LYS A 28 -4.73 -4.66 13.05
CA LYS A 28 -5.91 -4.54 12.23
C LYS A 28 -6.04 -5.82 11.42
N THR A 29 -7.24 -6.05 10.90
CA THR A 29 -7.48 -7.17 9.99
C THR A 29 -7.19 -6.79 8.53
N ALA A 30 -6.77 -5.55 8.27
CA ALA A 30 -6.37 -5.09 6.94
C ALA A 30 -4.90 -5.38 6.62
N PHE A 31 -4.60 -5.63 5.35
CA PHE A 31 -3.24 -5.86 4.86
C PHE A 31 -3.19 -5.68 3.33
N VAL A 32 -2.02 -5.39 2.78
CA VAL A 32 -1.77 -5.47 1.35
C VAL A 32 -1.62 -6.94 0.96
N ALA A 33 -2.53 -7.43 0.12
CA ALA A 33 -2.65 -8.84 -0.22
C ALA A 33 -1.62 -9.25 -1.28
N SER A 34 -0.72 -10.17 -0.94
CA SER A 34 0.28 -10.68 -1.89
C SER A 34 -0.09 -12.05 -2.49
N ALA A 35 -1.11 -12.72 -1.96
CA ALA A 35 -1.53 -14.06 -2.39
C ALA A 35 -3.03 -14.29 -2.16
N ASN A 36 -3.53 -15.41 -2.72
CA ASN A 36 -4.90 -15.92 -2.52
C ASN A 36 -6.03 -14.94 -2.90
N ILE A 37 -5.75 -13.98 -3.80
CA ILE A 37 -6.77 -13.08 -4.32
C ILE A 37 -7.64 -13.85 -5.31
N GLN A 38 -8.93 -13.92 -5.02
CA GLN A 38 -9.93 -14.49 -5.92
C GLN A 38 -10.85 -13.39 -6.41
N THR A 39 -11.41 -13.57 -7.61
CA THR A 39 -12.40 -12.65 -8.16
C THR A 39 -13.68 -13.42 -8.41
N ASP A 40 -14.76 -13.02 -7.75
CA ASP A 40 -16.10 -13.58 -7.95
C ASP A 40 -17.09 -12.46 -8.26
N LYS A 41 -17.83 -12.59 -9.38
CA LYS A 41 -18.85 -11.63 -9.84
C LYS A 41 -18.38 -10.16 -9.83
N GLY A 42 -17.11 -9.92 -10.14
CA GLY A 42 -16.51 -8.58 -10.18
C GLY A 42 -15.99 -8.05 -8.84
N PHE A 43 -16.13 -8.80 -7.75
CA PHE A 43 -15.56 -8.46 -6.46
C PHE A 43 -14.29 -9.27 -6.23
N LYS A 44 -13.21 -8.59 -5.83
CA LYS A 44 -12.00 -9.26 -5.38
C LYS A 44 -12.10 -9.55 -3.88
N ASN A 45 -11.64 -10.72 -3.48
CA ASN A 45 -11.54 -11.09 -2.08
C ASN A 45 -10.25 -11.88 -1.81
N THR A 46 -9.87 -11.96 -0.55
CA THR A 46 -8.77 -12.81 -0.08
C THR A 46 -9.13 -13.37 1.29
N VAL A 47 -8.36 -14.34 1.77
CA VAL A 47 -8.54 -14.97 3.07
C VAL A 47 -7.26 -14.81 3.88
N ASP A 48 -7.40 -14.34 5.12
CA ASP A 48 -6.26 -14.19 6.03
C ASP A 48 -5.85 -15.52 6.68
N LYS A 49 -4.80 -15.48 7.52
CA LYS A 49 -4.29 -16.69 8.22
C LYS A 49 -5.30 -17.29 9.21
N GLU A 50 -6.29 -16.53 9.64
CA GLU A 50 -7.35 -16.95 10.56
C GLU A 50 -8.59 -17.47 9.82
N GLY A 51 -8.57 -17.47 8.47
CA GLY A 51 -9.70 -17.90 7.65
C GLY A 51 -10.77 -16.82 7.45
N ARG A 52 -10.52 -15.57 7.85
CA ARG A 52 -11.45 -14.45 7.64
C ARG A 52 -11.38 -13.99 6.20
N GLN A 53 -12.55 -13.73 5.62
CA GLN A 53 -12.65 -13.25 4.24
C GLN A 53 -12.62 -11.73 4.20
N HIS A 54 -11.77 -11.18 3.34
CA HIS A 54 -11.59 -9.75 3.15
C HIS A 54 -12.02 -9.35 1.75
N TYR A 55 -12.71 -8.22 1.61
CA TYR A 55 -12.80 -7.55 0.32
C TYR A 55 -11.45 -6.94 -0.03
N VAL A 56 -11.07 -7.09 -1.29
CA VAL A 56 -9.83 -6.52 -1.83
C VAL A 56 -10.21 -5.39 -2.77
N THR A 57 -9.60 -4.23 -2.57
CA THR A 57 -9.66 -3.09 -3.49
C THR A 57 -8.29 -2.81 -4.05
N ASP A 58 -8.21 -2.44 -5.31
CA ASP A 58 -6.97 -1.94 -5.89
C ASP A 58 -6.81 -0.46 -5.46
N VAL A 59 -5.64 -0.12 -4.94
CA VAL A 59 -5.25 1.25 -4.60
C VAL A 59 -4.24 1.73 -5.62
N ASP A 60 -4.68 2.67 -6.46
CA ASP A 60 -3.85 3.23 -7.52
C ASP A 60 -3.00 4.39 -7.02
N PHE A 61 -1.70 4.28 -7.19
CA PHE A 61 -0.71 5.31 -6.91
C PHE A 61 -0.22 5.92 -8.22
N ASP A 62 -0.30 7.24 -8.32
CA ASP A 62 0.25 8.03 -9.42
C ASP A 62 1.16 9.11 -8.82
N VAL A 63 2.46 8.85 -8.79
CA VAL A 63 3.44 9.63 -8.03
C VAL A 63 4.48 10.22 -8.96
N ALA A 64 4.72 11.52 -8.82
CA ALA A 64 5.86 12.20 -9.43
C ALA A 64 7.04 12.18 -8.44
N ILE A 65 8.16 11.60 -8.86
CA ILE A 65 9.39 11.49 -8.09
C ILE A 65 10.41 12.44 -8.69
N ASN A 66 10.90 13.36 -7.86
CA ASN A 66 11.99 14.25 -8.25
C ASN A 66 13.32 13.62 -7.85
N ILE A 67 14.14 13.27 -8.84
CA ILE A 67 15.48 12.74 -8.62
C ILE A 67 16.44 13.92 -8.58
N GLN A 68 16.87 14.30 -7.38
CA GLN A 68 17.97 15.24 -7.21
C GLN A 68 19.29 14.48 -7.13
N ASN A 69 20.16 14.64 -8.14
CA ASN A 69 21.55 14.24 -8.03
C ASN A 69 22.30 15.35 -7.28
N SER A 70 22.40 15.28 -5.95
CA SER A 70 23.33 16.14 -5.21
C SER A 70 24.76 15.63 -5.45
N ASN A 71 25.56 16.41 -6.17
CA ASN A 71 26.98 16.13 -6.39
C ASN A 71 27.85 16.50 -5.17
N SER A 72 27.28 16.51 -3.96
CA SER A 72 28.02 16.71 -2.72
C SER A 72 28.55 15.35 -2.24
N LYS A 73 29.77 15.03 -2.68
CA LYS A 73 30.60 13.98 -2.10
C LYS A 73 30.94 14.33 -0.65
N GLU A 74 30.03 14.08 0.29
CA GLU A 74 30.34 13.91 1.72
C GLU A 74 29.07 13.42 2.44
N GLY A 75 29.04 12.13 2.78
CA GLY A 75 28.10 11.56 3.75
C GLY A 75 26.80 10.97 3.16
N GLY A 76 26.76 9.63 3.08
CA GLY A 76 25.53 8.82 3.17
C GLY A 76 24.47 9.05 2.08
N GLY A 77 24.54 8.26 1.00
CA GLY A 77 23.51 8.24 -0.05
C GLY A 77 22.18 7.66 0.46
N GLY A 78 21.35 8.51 1.05
CA GLY A 78 19.92 8.30 1.24
C GLY A 78 19.14 9.04 0.16
N ILE A 79 18.12 8.39 -0.42
CA ILE A 79 17.17 9.09 -1.30
C ILE A 79 16.25 9.90 -0.38
N GLU A 80 16.51 11.20 -0.25
CA GLU A 80 15.61 12.10 0.47
C GLU A 80 14.38 12.40 -0.40
N ILE A 81 13.23 11.82 -0.02
CA ILE A 81 11.94 12.21 -0.57
C ILE A 81 11.57 13.57 0.03
N LEU A 82 12.08 14.66 -0.56
CA LEU A 82 11.60 16.01 -0.24
C LEU A 82 10.15 16.14 -0.73
N SER A 83 9.19 15.84 0.14
CA SER A 83 7.82 16.33 -0.01
C SER A 83 7.90 17.85 -0.19
N VAL A 84 7.39 18.32 -1.33
CA VAL A 84 7.42 19.74 -1.72
C VAL A 84 6.53 20.53 -0.76
N LEU A 85 7.13 20.98 0.34
CA LEU A 85 6.62 21.96 1.29
C LEU A 85 7.63 23.09 1.43
N ASN A 86 8.12 23.62 0.29
CA ASN A 86 8.99 24.79 0.28
C ASN A 86 8.16 26.07 0.14
N VAL A 87 7.47 26.44 1.23
CA VAL A 87 7.14 27.83 1.51
C VAL A 87 8.43 28.52 1.98
N GLY A 88 9.06 29.27 1.07
CA GLY A 88 9.83 30.46 1.42
C GLY A 88 11.23 30.28 2.04
N LYS A 89 12.14 29.53 1.42
CA LYS A 89 13.58 29.68 1.70
C LYS A 89 14.38 30.02 0.44
N LYS A 90 14.83 31.28 0.42
CA LYS A 90 15.75 31.90 -0.53
C LYS A 90 17.18 31.46 -0.17
N GLY A 91 17.86 30.70 -1.02
CA GLY A 91 19.28 30.38 -0.82
C GLY A 91 19.81 29.31 -1.76
N SER A 92 20.90 29.66 -2.45
CA SER A 92 21.75 28.90 -3.39
C SER A 92 21.13 28.40 -4.70
N SER A 93 21.54 29.04 -5.79
CA SER A 93 21.44 28.55 -7.16
C SER A 93 22.41 27.37 -7.34
N GLU A 94 22.06 26.23 -6.75
CA GLU A 94 22.70 24.97 -7.10
C GLU A 94 21.99 24.47 -8.37
N ASN A 95 22.76 24.33 -9.45
CA ASN A 95 22.28 23.90 -10.76
C ASN A 95 21.87 22.42 -10.66
N THR A 96 20.74 22.17 -10.01
CA THR A 96 20.18 20.85 -9.78
C THR A 96 19.53 20.42 -11.08
N ASN A 97 20.23 19.59 -11.85
CA ASN A 97 19.61 18.79 -12.91
C ASN A 97 18.59 17.86 -12.24
N SER A 98 17.37 18.36 -12.08
CA SER A 98 16.24 17.63 -11.55
C SER A 98 15.58 16.87 -12.68
N SER A 99 15.59 15.55 -12.60
CA SER A 99 14.79 14.70 -13.48
C SER A 99 13.52 14.31 -12.74
N THR A 100 12.37 14.71 -13.25
CA THR A 100 11.07 14.29 -12.71
C THR A 100 10.65 13.01 -13.41
N SER A 101 10.65 11.90 -12.67
CA SER A 101 10.14 10.60 -13.13
C SER A 101 8.73 10.39 -12.60
N ARG A 102 7.83 9.85 -13.41
CA ARG A 102 6.45 9.54 -12.99
C ARG A 102 6.27 8.03 -12.90
N ILE A 103 5.69 7.56 -11.81
CA ILE A 103 5.46 6.14 -11.55
C ILE A 103 3.99 5.93 -11.29
N LYS A 104 3.43 4.90 -11.93
CA LYS A 104 2.08 4.43 -11.70
C LYS A 104 2.11 2.97 -11.33
N PHE A 105 1.52 2.62 -10.20
CA PHE A 105 1.41 1.24 -9.74
C PHE A 105 0.12 1.09 -8.93
N SER A 106 -0.32 -0.15 -8.79
CA SER A 106 -1.54 -0.47 -8.06
C SER A 106 -1.24 -1.55 -7.04
N LEU A 107 -1.80 -1.40 -5.84
CA LEU A 107 -1.64 -2.37 -4.74
C LEU A 107 -3.00 -2.95 -4.33
N PRO A 108 -3.14 -4.28 -4.27
CA PRO A 108 -4.35 -4.92 -3.76
C PRO A 108 -4.42 -4.79 -2.23
N LEU A 109 -5.30 -3.93 -1.73
CA LEU A 109 -5.54 -3.73 -0.31
C LEU A 109 -6.72 -4.59 0.16
N ALA A 110 -6.46 -5.55 1.05
CA ALA A 110 -7.48 -6.23 1.82
C ALA A 110 -8.01 -5.28 2.92
N LEU A 111 -9.29 -4.96 2.85
CA LEU A 111 -9.95 -4.04 3.78
C LEU A 111 -10.18 -4.69 5.15
N PRO A 112 -10.28 -3.89 6.23
CA PRO A 112 -10.65 -4.41 7.54
C PRO A 112 -12.01 -5.09 7.47
N THR A 113 -12.10 -6.26 8.08
CA THR A 113 -13.38 -6.92 8.39
C THR A 113 -14.07 -6.25 9.56
N GLU A 114 -15.39 -6.32 9.60
CA GLU A 114 -16.15 -5.88 10.76
C GLU A 114 -15.74 -6.68 12.01
N PRO A 115 -15.83 -6.08 13.21
CA PRO A 115 -15.60 -6.80 14.45
C PRO A 115 -16.55 -8.00 14.57
N ASP A 116 -16.07 -9.10 15.15
CA ASP A 116 -16.84 -10.34 15.31
C ASP A 116 -18.21 -10.13 15.96
N GLU A 117 -18.33 -9.17 16.87
CA GLU A 117 -19.57 -8.78 17.55
C GLU A 117 -20.67 -8.28 16.61
N LYS A 118 -20.30 -7.74 15.45
CA LYS A 118 -21.22 -7.23 14.42
C LYS A 118 -21.41 -8.20 13.26
N LEU A 119 -20.65 -9.29 13.22
CA LEU A 119 -20.84 -10.31 12.19
C LEU A 119 -22.21 -10.96 12.38
N TYR A 120 -23.09 -10.79 11.41
CA TYR A 120 -24.32 -11.56 11.31
C TYR A 120 -23.96 -13.04 11.30
N THR A 121 -24.10 -13.72 12.43
CA THR A 121 -23.82 -15.15 12.48
C THR A 121 -24.84 -15.83 11.58
N ARG A 122 -24.39 -16.55 10.54
CA ARG A 122 -25.26 -17.32 9.63
C ARG A 122 -26.27 -18.21 10.37
N ARG A 123 -25.99 -18.55 11.64
CA ARG A 123 -26.87 -19.30 12.55
C ARG A 123 -28.16 -18.57 12.95
N GLN A 124 -28.21 -17.24 12.95
CA GLN A 124 -29.41 -16.48 13.36
C GLN A 124 -30.48 -16.37 12.26
N LEU A 125 -30.18 -16.77 11.02
CA LEU A 125 -31.12 -16.70 9.90
C LEU A 125 -32.01 -17.94 9.74
N CYS A 126 -31.79 -19.00 10.53
CA CYS A 126 -32.75 -20.11 10.60
C CYS A 126 -33.78 -19.80 11.70
N PRO A 127 -35.03 -19.43 11.37
CA PRO A 127 -36.08 -19.38 12.38
C PRO A 127 -36.27 -20.77 13.01
N PRO A 128 -36.69 -20.87 14.29
CA PRO A 128 -36.96 -22.16 14.91
C PRO A 128 -37.97 -22.92 14.06
N LYS A 129 -37.71 -24.21 13.78
CA LYS A 129 -38.69 -25.08 13.12
C LYS A 129 -39.99 -25.01 13.95
N ARG A 130 -41.07 -24.60 13.30
CA ARG A 130 -42.42 -24.61 13.89
C ARG A 130 -42.66 -26.00 14.48
N PRO A 131 -43.10 -26.13 15.74
CA PRO A 131 -43.43 -27.44 16.28
C PRO A 131 -44.51 -28.06 15.41
N GLU A 132 -44.26 -29.30 14.98
CA GLU A 132 -45.27 -30.12 14.32
C GLU A 132 -46.37 -30.40 15.36
N ILE A 133 -47.60 -29.99 15.02
CA ILE A 133 -48.81 -30.27 15.81
C ILE A 133 -49.37 -31.60 15.30
#